data_AF-A0A7S3W7J4-F1
#
_entry.id   AF-A0A7S3W7J4-F1
#
_cell.length_a   1.000
_cell.length_b   1.000
_cell.length_c   1.000
_cell.angle_alpha   90.00
_cell.angle_beta   90.00
_cell.angle_gamma   90.00
#
_symmetry.space_group_name_H-M   'P 1'
#
loop_
_entity.id
_entity.type
_entity.pdbx_description
1 polymer ?
#
loop_
_entity_poly.entity_id
_entity_poly.type
_entity_poly.pdbx_seq_one_letter_code
_entity_poly.pdbx_strand_id
1 'polypeptide(L)'
;GPLLAPLAPQHTHMASKPEKPTPRTLTPVEQFMMALMPGSQAACWVALATADSGSLPTIALYTSSFYAAWAVRNYLSGNTRERGMVTFGTLAAGAALCNHGHPLWGARVAVLGSALVGGSCALVLQRVALWPSAKLAHVSRKTDVWARVYKAHLASLTLMMGCFAWGFATAV
;
A
#
# COMPACT_ATOMS: atom_id res chain seq x y z
N GLY A 1 -63.57 -26.31 -31.21
CA GLY A 1 -62.86 -25.03 -31.37
C GLY A 1 -61.71 -24.99 -30.39
N PRO A 2 -60.49 -24.62 -30.82
CA PRO A 2 -59.31 -24.69 -29.96
C PRO A 2 -59.29 -23.53 -28.96
N LEU A 3 -58.91 -23.84 -27.72
CA LEU A 3 -58.67 -22.89 -26.63
C LEU A 3 -57.41 -22.06 -26.94
N LEU A 4 -57.61 -20.75 -27.10
CA LEU A 4 -56.54 -19.74 -27.14
C LEU A 4 -55.95 -19.58 -25.74
N ALA A 5 -54.72 -20.06 -25.53
CA ALA A 5 -53.91 -19.65 -24.40
C ALA A 5 -53.30 -18.26 -24.68
N PRO A 6 -53.33 -17.30 -23.73
CA PRO A 6 -52.67 -16.02 -23.94
C PRO A 6 -51.15 -16.17 -23.76
N LEU A 7 -50.40 -15.68 -24.75
CA LEU A 7 -48.95 -15.47 -24.71
C LEU A 7 -48.61 -14.56 -23.53
N ALA A 8 -47.91 -15.09 -22.53
CA ALA A 8 -47.28 -14.27 -21.50
C ALA A 8 -46.16 -13.43 -22.15
N PRO A 9 -46.07 -12.12 -21.88
CA PRO A 9 -44.94 -11.32 -22.34
C PRO A 9 -43.69 -11.72 -21.55
N GLN A 10 -42.68 -12.24 -22.25
CA GLN A 10 -41.35 -12.39 -21.69
C GLN A 10 -40.81 -10.98 -21.38
N HIS A 11 -40.83 -10.58 -20.12
CA HIS A 11 -39.99 -9.50 -19.62
C HIS A 11 -38.53 -9.98 -19.69
N THR A 12 -37.90 -9.81 -20.85
CA THR A 12 -36.44 -9.82 -20.96
C THR A 12 -35.93 -8.63 -20.14
N HIS A 13 -35.59 -8.91 -18.89
CA HIS A 13 -34.81 -8.01 -18.06
C HIS A 13 -33.47 -7.80 -18.77
N MET A 14 -33.40 -6.77 -19.61
CA MET A 14 -32.15 -6.27 -20.17
C MET A 14 -31.31 -5.83 -18.98
N ALA A 15 -30.43 -6.72 -18.52
CA ALA A 15 -29.40 -6.39 -17.55
C ALA A 15 -28.63 -5.20 -18.13
N SER A 16 -28.90 -4.01 -17.61
CA SER A 16 -28.17 -2.79 -17.95
C SER A 16 -26.69 -3.11 -17.77
N LYS A 17 -25.93 -3.13 -18.88
CA LYS A 17 -24.47 -3.29 -18.81
C LYS A 17 -23.96 -2.32 -17.74
N PRO A 18 -23.17 -2.77 -16.76
CA PRO A 18 -22.65 -1.88 -15.73
C PRO A 18 -21.93 -0.74 -16.44
N GLU A 19 -22.44 0.47 -16.25
CA GLU A 19 -21.93 1.68 -16.86
C GLU A 19 -20.45 1.77 -16.55
N LYS A 20 -19.59 1.77 -17.59
CA LYS A 20 -18.14 1.79 -17.41
C LYS A 20 -17.80 3.02 -16.57
N PRO A 21 -17.23 2.87 -15.38
CA PRO A 21 -16.96 4.02 -14.55
C PRO A 21 -15.93 4.91 -15.24
N THR A 22 -16.27 6.17 -15.46
CA THR A 22 -15.41 7.15 -16.13
C THR A 22 -14.03 7.20 -15.44
N PRO A 23 -12.91 7.22 -16.19
CA PRO A 23 -11.60 7.44 -15.60
C PRO A 23 -11.61 8.78 -14.85
N ARG A 24 -11.41 8.74 -13.53
CA ARG A 24 -11.39 9.97 -12.73
C ARG A 24 -10.02 10.60 -12.93
N THR A 25 -9.97 11.79 -13.53
CA THR A 25 -8.75 12.59 -13.60
C THR A 25 -8.32 12.92 -12.18
N LEU A 26 -7.10 12.51 -11.82
CA LEU A 26 -6.52 12.81 -10.52
C LEU A 26 -6.20 14.29 -10.49
N THR A 27 -6.56 14.95 -9.40
CA THR A 27 -6.17 16.34 -9.17
C THR A 27 -4.64 16.47 -9.19
N PRO A 28 -4.08 17.63 -9.58
CA PRO A 28 -2.63 17.86 -9.55
C PRO A 28 -2.01 17.55 -8.18
N VAL A 29 -2.73 17.85 -7.10
CA VAL A 29 -2.35 17.52 -5.74
C VAL A 29 -2.25 16.00 -5.56
N GLU A 30 -3.24 15.22 -5.97
CA GLU A 30 -3.18 13.75 -5.90
C GLU A 30 -2.03 13.16 -6.73
N GLN A 31 -1.74 13.74 -7.90
CA GLN A 31 -0.61 13.31 -8.74
C GLN A 31 0.75 13.53 -8.07
N PHE A 32 0.97 14.74 -7.56
CA PHE A 32 2.17 15.08 -6.79
C PHE A 32 2.32 14.18 -5.56
N MET A 33 1.21 13.99 -4.85
CA MET A 33 1.11 13.16 -3.65
C MET A 33 1.43 11.69 -3.93
N MET A 34 0.97 11.11 -5.04
CA MET A 34 1.38 9.75 -5.39
C MET A 34 2.81 9.66 -5.91
N ALA A 35 3.35 10.72 -6.52
CA ALA A 35 4.76 10.76 -6.94
C ALA A 35 5.72 10.82 -5.76
N LEU A 36 5.27 11.34 -4.60
CA LEU A 36 6.03 11.31 -3.35
C LEU A 36 6.25 9.90 -2.80
N MET A 37 5.40 8.91 -3.13
CA MET A 37 5.60 7.52 -2.66
C MET A 37 6.87 6.86 -3.24
N PRO A 38 7.08 6.79 -4.56
CA PRO A 38 8.33 6.26 -5.10
C PRO A 38 9.53 7.16 -4.77
N GLY A 39 9.35 8.48 -4.69
CA GLY A 39 10.40 9.41 -4.28
C GLY A 39 10.89 9.18 -2.85
N SER A 40 9.98 9.09 -1.89
CA SER A 40 10.30 8.78 -0.48
C SER A 40 10.88 7.38 -0.32
N GLN A 41 10.42 6.40 -1.09
CA GLN A 41 10.99 5.06 -1.10
C GLN A 41 12.44 5.05 -1.63
N ALA A 42 12.72 5.77 -2.72
CA ALA A 42 14.07 5.90 -3.25
C ALA A 42 15.01 6.58 -2.23
N ALA A 43 14.56 7.67 -1.61
CA ALA A 43 15.31 8.34 -0.54
C ALA A 43 15.58 7.40 0.65
N CYS A 44 14.61 6.57 1.03
CA CYS A 44 14.80 5.60 2.11
C CYS A 44 15.82 4.51 1.75
N TRP A 45 15.86 4.04 0.51
CA TRP A 45 16.87 3.09 0.04
C TRP A 45 18.27 3.68 0.07
N VAL A 46 18.42 4.93 -0.38
CA VAL A 46 19.71 5.65 -0.28
C VAL A 46 20.13 5.76 1.17
N ALA A 47 19.23 6.20 2.06
CA ALA A 47 19.52 6.31 3.48
C ALA A 47 19.92 4.97 4.10
N LEU A 48 19.23 3.87 3.77
CA LEU A 48 19.57 2.52 4.22
C LEU A 48 20.93 2.05 3.70
N ALA A 49 21.27 2.36 2.44
CA ALA A 49 22.54 1.96 1.84
C ALA A 49 23.74 2.70 2.46
N THR A 50 23.53 3.91 2.98
CA THR A 50 24.56 4.73 3.63
C THR A 50 24.47 4.74 5.16
N ALA A 51 23.56 3.95 5.75
CA ALA A 51 23.29 3.95 7.17
C ALA A 51 24.33 3.13 7.94
N ASP A 52 24.90 3.73 8.98
CA ASP A 52 25.47 2.97 10.09
C ASP A 52 24.35 2.39 10.96
N SER A 53 24.60 1.28 11.65
CA SER A 53 23.61 0.54 12.46
C SER A 53 22.87 1.42 13.49
N GLY A 54 23.53 2.45 14.04
CA GLY A 54 22.91 3.41 14.97
C GLY A 54 21.89 4.37 14.35
N SER A 55 21.87 4.53 13.02
CA SER A 55 20.96 5.43 12.30
C SER A 55 19.66 4.73 11.83
N LEU A 56 19.63 3.39 11.87
CA LEU A 56 18.50 2.58 11.44
C LEU A 56 17.17 2.96 12.14
N PRO A 57 17.12 3.16 13.47
CA PRO A 57 15.87 3.53 14.13
C PRO A 57 15.33 4.88 13.66
N THR A 58 16.20 5.85 13.43
CA THR A 58 15.82 7.18 12.92
C THR A 58 15.28 7.12 11.50
N ILE A 59 15.93 6.35 10.61
CA ILE A 59 15.45 6.15 9.24
C ILE A 59 14.09 5.45 9.24
N ALA A 60 13.96 4.37 10.02
CA ALA A 60 12.70 3.65 10.16
C ALA A 60 11.59 4.55 10.71
N LEU A 61 11.88 5.38 11.71
CA LEU A 61 10.92 6.32 12.31
C LEU A 61 10.39 7.32 11.29
N TYR A 62 11.27 8.02 10.57
CA TYR A 62 10.83 9.04 9.60
C TYR A 62 10.03 8.44 8.46
N THR A 63 10.51 7.33 7.88
CA THR A 63 9.83 6.66 6.78
C THR A 63 8.47 6.12 7.22
N SER A 64 8.40 5.43 8.36
CA SER A 64 7.13 4.87 8.84
C SER A 64 6.15 5.94 9.30
N SER A 65 6.62 7.04 9.90
CA SER A 65 5.77 8.18 10.28
C SER A 65 5.14 8.85 9.07
N PHE A 66 5.88 8.99 7.96
CA PHE A 66 5.33 9.52 6.71
C PHE A 66 4.17 8.65 6.20
N TYR A 67 4.36 7.34 6.11
CA TYR A 67 3.30 6.41 5.65
C TYR A 67 2.14 6.30 6.64
N ALA A 68 2.39 6.39 7.94
CA ALA A 68 1.34 6.40 8.96
C ALA A 68 0.50 7.69 8.88
N ALA A 69 1.14 8.86 8.77
CA ALA A 69 0.46 10.14 8.58
C ALA A 69 -0.34 10.15 7.26
N TRP A 70 0.18 9.51 6.23
CA TRP A 70 -0.52 9.31 4.96
C TRP A 70 -1.80 8.48 5.11
N ALA A 71 -1.71 7.37 5.85
CA ALA A 71 -2.85 6.52 6.14
C ALA A 71 -3.95 7.31 6.88
N VAL A 72 -3.56 8.12 7.87
CA VAL A 72 -4.45 9.00 8.63
C VAL A 72 -5.10 10.04 7.72
N ARG A 73 -4.33 10.74 6.89
CA ARG A 73 -4.86 11.71 5.92
C ARG A 73 -5.92 11.06 5.02
N ASN A 74 -5.65 9.87 4.49
CA ASN A 74 -6.61 9.16 3.64
C ASN A 74 -7.87 8.73 4.41
N TYR A 75 -7.72 8.33 5.67
CA TYR A 75 -8.86 8.02 6.53
C TYR A 75 -9.76 9.24 6.73
N LEU A 76 -9.17 10.39 7.07
CA LEU A 76 -9.88 11.66 7.30
C LEU A 76 -10.54 12.21 6.02
N SER A 77 -9.89 12.05 4.86
CA SER A 77 -10.45 12.46 3.56
C SER A 77 -11.52 11.50 3.01
N GLY A 78 -11.92 10.47 3.76
CA GLY A 78 -12.90 9.48 3.32
C GLY A 78 -12.42 8.55 2.20
N ASN A 79 -11.12 8.57 1.87
CA ASN A 79 -10.52 7.74 0.83
C ASN A 79 -10.22 6.34 1.37
N THR A 80 -10.93 5.33 0.88
CA THR A 80 -10.81 3.95 1.34
C THR A 80 -9.63 3.19 0.74
N ARG A 81 -9.02 3.70 -0.34
CA ARG A 81 -8.05 2.95 -1.16
C ARG A 81 -6.69 2.70 -0.49
N GLU A 82 -6.30 3.51 0.50
CA GLU A 82 -4.94 3.51 1.06
C GLU A 82 -4.91 3.37 2.60
N ARG A 83 -6.02 2.97 3.21
CA ARG A 83 -6.15 2.76 4.66
C ARG A 83 -5.25 1.63 5.20
N GLY A 84 -4.82 0.72 4.34
CA GLY A 84 -3.97 -0.41 4.69
C GLY A 84 -2.57 -0.01 5.19
N MET A 85 -2.16 1.24 5.01
CA MET A 85 -0.89 1.76 5.52
C MET A 85 -0.87 2.04 7.03
N VAL A 86 -1.99 1.82 7.74
CA VAL A 86 -2.04 1.98 9.22
C VAL A 86 -1.04 1.08 9.95
N THR A 87 -0.64 -0.04 9.35
CA THR A 87 0.36 -0.98 9.91
C THR A 87 1.75 -0.34 10.08
N PHE A 88 2.05 0.75 9.36
CA PHE A 88 3.26 1.54 9.58
C PHE A 88 3.31 2.21 10.95
N GLY A 89 2.16 2.45 11.60
CA GLY A 89 2.12 3.05 12.94
C GLY A 89 2.85 2.21 13.98
N THR A 90 2.76 0.88 13.90
CA THR A 90 3.47 -0.03 14.80
C THR A 90 4.98 0.05 14.61
N LEU A 91 5.44 0.14 13.35
CA LEU A 91 6.86 0.32 13.03
C LEU A 91 7.37 1.68 13.54
N ALA A 92 6.59 2.75 13.36
CA ALA A 92 6.92 4.08 13.87
C ALA A 92 7.05 4.08 15.40
N ALA A 93 6.12 3.44 16.11
CA ALA A 93 6.18 3.32 17.56
C ALA A 93 7.42 2.57 18.04
N GLY A 94 7.75 1.43 17.43
CA GLY A 94 8.96 0.67 17.77
C GLY A 94 10.25 1.44 17.52
N ALA A 95 10.34 2.11 16.38
CA ALA A 95 11.48 2.95 16.02
C ALA A 95 11.62 4.16 16.97
N ALA A 96 10.51 4.78 17.38
CA ALA A 96 10.52 5.85 18.37
C ALA A 96 11.02 5.36 19.74
N LEU A 97 10.60 4.18 20.19
CA LEU A 97 11.05 3.59 21.45
C LEU A 97 12.57 3.32 21.45
N CYS A 98 13.12 2.87 20.33
CA CYS A 98 14.58 2.74 20.18
C CYS A 98 15.29 4.08 20.37
N ASN A 99 14.78 5.14 19.76
CA ASN A 99 15.36 6.49 19.87
C ASN A 99 15.21 7.13 21.26
N HIS A 100 14.20 6.74 22.04
CA HIS A 100 13.93 7.29 23.39
C HIS A 100 14.53 6.46 24.53
N GLY A 101 15.56 5.65 24.27
CA GLY A 101 16.30 4.94 25.31
C GLY A 101 15.73 3.59 25.73
N HIS A 102 14.79 3.02 24.94
CA HIS A 102 14.26 1.67 25.15
C HIS A 102 14.60 0.73 23.97
N PRO A 103 15.89 0.50 23.65
CA PRO A 103 16.31 -0.19 22.42
C PRO A 103 15.80 -1.64 22.32
N LEU A 104 15.82 -2.41 23.41
CA LEU A 104 15.36 -3.81 23.40
C LEU A 104 13.87 -3.94 23.10
N TRP A 105 13.05 -3.14 23.78
CA TRP A 105 11.59 -3.14 23.59
C TRP A 105 11.20 -2.52 22.25
N GLY A 106 11.86 -1.42 21.88
CA GLY A 106 11.66 -0.76 20.61
C GLY A 106 11.97 -1.67 19.43
N ALA A 107 13.07 -2.42 19.47
CA ALA A 107 13.45 -3.35 18.42
C ALA A 107 12.41 -4.46 18.25
N ARG A 108 11.89 -5.04 19.34
CA ARG A 108 10.81 -6.06 19.26
C ARG A 108 9.54 -5.52 18.61
N VAL A 109 9.13 -4.32 19.00
CA VAL A 109 7.94 -3.66 18.42
C VAL A 109 8.20 -3.28 16.96
N ALA A 110 9.41 -2.85 16.63
CA ALA A 110 9.81 -2.51 15.27
C ALA A 110 9.82 -3.74 14.36
N VAL A 111 10.37 -4.87 14.81
CA VAL A 111 10.33 -6.16 14.09
C VAL A 111 8.88 -6.59 13.85
N LEU A 112 8.02 -6.50 14.86
CA LEU A 112 6.60 -6.80 14.70
C LEU A 112 5.94 -5.86 13.68
N GLY A 113 6.21 -4.56 13.76
CA GLY A 113 5.72 -3.57 12.80
C GLY A 113 6.18 -3.87 11.37
N SER A 114 7.47 -4.15 11.18
CA SER A 114 8.04 -4.55 9.88
C SER A 114 7.39 -5.83 9.34
N ALA A 115 7.15 -6.83 10.19
CA ALA A 115 6.46 -8.06 9.80
C ALA A 115 5.00 -7.81 9.37
N LEU A 116 4.28 -6.95 10.09
CA LEU A 116 2.89 -6.59 9.75
C LEU A 116 2.82 -5.83 8.41
N VAL A 117 3.69 -4.83 8.21
CA VAL A 117 3.77 -4.08 6.96
C VAL A 117 4.21 -4.98 5.81
N GLY A 118 5.30 -5.73 5.99
CA GLY A 118 5.84 -6.65 4.99
C GLY A 118 4.84 -7.75 4.62
N GLY A 119 4.18 -8.36 5.59
CA GLY A 119 3.12 -9.36 5.37
C GLY A 119 1.92 -8.78 4.63
N SER A 120 1.47 -7.58 4.99
CA SER A 120 0.39 -6.90 4.28
C SER A 120 0.77 -6.63 2.82
N CYS A 121 1.99 -6.15 2.57
CA CYS A 121 2.50 -5.91 1.23
C CYS A 121 2.66 -7.21 0.43
N ALA A 122 3.16 -8.28 1.05
CA ALA A 122 3.31 -9.59 0.43
C ALA A 122 1.96 -10.20 0.04
N LEU A 123 0.94 -10.09 0.89
CA LEU A 123 -0.42 -10.54 0.57
C LEU A 123 -1.01 -9.77 -0.60
N VAL A 124 -0.88 -8.45 -0.62
CA VAL A 124 -1.34 -7.62 -1.75
C VAL A 124 -0.56 -7.96 -3.01
N LEU A 125 0.77 -8.11 -2.91
CA LEU A 125 1.63 -8.47 -4.03
C LEU A 125 1.27 -9.86 -4.58
N GLN A 126 1.01 -10.86 -3.73
CA GLN A 126 0.58 -12.18 -4.16
C GLN A 126 -0.72 -12.11 -4.98
N ARG A 127 -1.68 -11.28 -4.54
CA ARG A 127 -2.97 -11.10 -5.24
C ARG A 127 -2.82 -10.32 -6.54
N VAL A 128 -1.93 -9.32 -6.56
CA VAL A 128 -1.76 -8.38 -7.68
C VAL A 128 -0.73 -8.87 -8.71
N ALA A 129 0.27 -9.67 -8.31
CA ALA A 129 1.28 -10.24 -9.19
C ALA A 129 0.64 -11.13 -10.26
N LEU A 130 -0.36 -11.92 -9.86
CA LEU A 130 -1.13 -12.80 -10.74
C LEU A 130 -2.05 -12.07 -11.72
N TRP A 131 -2.24 -10.75 -11.57
CA TRP A 131 -3.08 -9.98 -12.49
C TRP A 131 -2.25 -9.49 -13.68
N PRO A 132 -2.72 -9.68 -14.92
CA PRO A 132 -2.13 -9.01 -16.08
C PRO A 132 -2.11 -7.48 -15.89
N SER A 133 -1.06 -6.81 -16.35
CA SER A 133 -0.89 -5.35 -16.16
C SER A 133 -2.12 -4.56 -16.66
N ALA A 134 -2.71 -4.97 -17.78
CA ALA A 134 -3.93 -4.38 -18.33
C ALA A 134 -5.14 -4.49 -17.39
N LYS A 135 -5.27 -5.61 -16.66
CA LYS A 135 -6.34 -5.78 -15.65
C LYS A 135 -6.10 -4.87 -14.46
N LEU A 136 -4.85 -4.73 -14.03
CA LEU A 136 -4.50 -3.85 -12.92
C LEU A 136 -4.68 -2.38 -13.31
N ALA A 137 -4.26 -1.98 -14.51
CA ALA A 137 -4.51 -0.66 -15.09
C ALA A 137 -6.01 -0.35 -15.17
N HIS A 138 -6.81 -1.32 -15.61
CA HIS A 138 -8.26 -1.20 -15.66
C HIS A 138 -8.91 -1.02 -14.27
N VAL A 139 -8.57 -1.88 -13.30
CA VAL A 139 -9.13 -1.85 -11.94
C VAL A 139 -8.68 -0.60 -11.17
N SER A 140 -7.42 -0.21 -11.32
CA SER A 140 -6.87 1.00 -10.70
C SER A 140 -7.27 2.29 -11.42
N ARG A 141 -7.85 2.18 -12.63
CA ARG A 141 -8.11 3.30 -13.55
C ARG A 141 -6.85 4.13 -13.83
N LYS A 142 -5.73 3.45 -14.04
CA LYS A 142 -4.41 4.03 -14.33
C LYS A 142 -3.85 3.47 -15.63
N THR A 143 -2.72 4.03 -16.06
CA THR A 143 -1.97 3.51 -17.20
C THR A 143 -1.23 2.21 -16.85
N ASP A 144 -0.89 1.40 -17.85
CA ASP A 144 -0.09 0.17 -17.68
C ASP A 144 1.30 0.42 -17.09
N VAL A 145 1.88 1.58 -17.39
CA VAL A 145 3.14 2.02 -16.75
C VAL A 145 2.94 2.15 -15.25
N TRP A 146 1.84 2.75 -14.82
CA TRP A 146 1.51 2.92 -13.40
C TRP A 146 1.27 1.60 -12.69
N ALA A 147 0.59 0.66 -13.35
CA ALA A 147 0.39 -0.69 -12.85
C ALA A 147 1.72 -1.42 -12.57
N ARG A 148 2.70 -1.27 -13.47
CA ARG A 148 4.06 -1.81 -13.29
C ARG A 148 4.81 -1.11 -12.15
N VAL A 149 4.77 0.22 -12.10
CA VAL A 149 5.38 1.02 -11.01
C VAL A 149 4.81 0.61 -9.66
N TYR A 150 3.50 0.41 -9.55
CA TYR A 150 2.84 -0.01 -8.33
C TYR A 150 3.31 -1.41 -7.86
N LYS A 151 3.41 -2.38 -8.77
CA LYS A 151 3.96 -3.71 -8.44
C LYS A 151 5.40 -3.63 -7.97
N ALA A 152 6.24 -2.87 -8.67
CA ALA A 152 7.64 -2.66 -8.30
C ALA A 152 7.77 -1.96 -6.94
N HIS A 153 6.93 -0.95 -6.68
CA HIS A 153 6.86 -0.25 -5.40
C HIS A 153 6.51 -1.20 -4.25
N LEU A 154 5.47 -2.04 -4.40
CA LEU A 154 5.09 -3.03 -3.39
C LEU A 154 6.18 -4.07 -3.13
N ALA A 155 6.83 -4.58 -4.18
CA ALA A 155 7.93 -5.52 -4.04
C ALA A 155 9.13 -4.88 -3.31
N SER A 156 9.50 -3.67 -3.72
CA SER A 156 10.56 -2.87 -3.08
C SER A 156 10.23 -2.57 -1.61
N LEU A 157 8.97 -2.28 -1.29
CA LEU A 157 8.53 -2.00 0.07
C LEU A 157 8.57 -3.26 0.94
N THR A 158 8.19 -4.40 0.38
CA THR A 158 8.30 -5.72 1.05
C THR A 158 9.75 -6.04 1.38
N LEU A 159 10.67 -5.83 0.43
CA LEU A 159 12.10 -6.05 0.62
C LEU A 159 12.67 -5.12 1.71
N MET A 160 12.31 -3.82 1.66
CA MET A 160 12.73 -2.84 2.65
C MET A 160 12.27 -3.19 4.07
N MET A 161 11.05 -3.72 4.22
CA MET A 161 10.58 -4.22 5.52
C MET A 161 11.40 -5.41 6.02
N GLY A 162 11.86 -6.29 5.11
CA GLY A 162 12.81 -7.35 5.45
C GLY A 162 14.14 -6.79 5.97
N CYS A 163 14.68 -5.75 5.33
CA CYS A 163 15.90 -5.08 5.77
C CYS A 163 15.73 -4.43 7.16
N PHE A 164 14.61 -3.76 7.42
CA PHE A 164 14.33 -3.21 8.75
C PHE A 164 14.20 -4.30 9.80
N ALA A 165 13.42 -5.36 9.53
CA ALA A 165 13.25 -6.47 10.47
C ALA A 165 14.59 -7.12 10.81
N TRP A 166 15.43 -7.39 9.80
CA TRP A 166 16.78 -7.91 10.00
C TRP A 166 17.63 -6.94 10.83
N GLY A 167 17.71 -5.67 10.43
CA GLY A 167 18.54 -4.68 11.11
C GLY A 167 18.16 -4.47 12.57
N PHE A 168 16.86 -4.43 12.90
CA PHE A 168 16.41 -4.35 14.30
C PHE A 168 16.65 -5.65 15.08
N ALA A 169 16.56 -6.81 14.44
CA ALA A 169 16.82 -8.10 15.08
C ALA A 169 18.32 -8.31 15.39
N THR A 170 19.22 -7.70 14.62
CA THR A 170 20.67 -7.82 14.80
C THR A 170 21.31 -6.67 15.58
N ALA A 171 20.58 -5.57 15.82
CA ALA A 171 21.06 -4.41 16.58
C ALA A 171 20.89 -4.56 18.11
N VAL A 172 20.31 -5.68 18.55
CA VAL A 172 20.06 -6.07 19.94
C VAL A 172 20.82 -7.36 20.24
#